data_AF-A0A0F8ZS69-F1
#
_entry.id   AF-A0A0F8ZS69-F1
#
_cell.length_a   1.000
_cell.length_b   1.000
_cell.length_c   1.000
_cell.angle_alpha   90.00
_cell.angle_beta   90.00
_cell.angle_gamma   90.00
#
_symmetry.space_group_name_H-M   'P 1'
#
loop_
_entity.id
_entity.type
_entity.pdbx_description
1 polymer ?
#
loop_
_entity_poly.entity_id
_entity_poly.type
_entity_poly.pdbx_seq_one_letter_code
_entity_poly.pdbx_strand_id
1 'polypeptide(L)'
;STKAKPEKEEVAVVGGKPKPRQEDFQLKEEDGGGSDIAAFTEALADWKVDQRLDERDAKATESQAQTEKQSQNQVFLEREAAFAEAHDDYEDMADAALGTLGQLKSPTAAQLSGALAASEQGPELLYYLGQHPDELQRITKLKPQAAVMSLGGIVAQLARTEEKGKEVETQTPLVSGAPPPATPIKKPAGGRKASPSDPATADGMSDEDWLKARNAQVRSRA
;
A
#
# COMPACT_ATOMS: atom_id res chain seq x y z
N SER A 1 -28.38 -1.05 -62.37
CA SER A 1 -28.19 -2.31 -61.64
C SER A 1 -26.88 -2.27 -60.89
N THR A 2 -26.92 -1.97 -59.59
CA THR A 2 -25.73 -1.94 -58.73
C THR A 2 -25.87 -3.09 -57.75
N LYS A 3 -24.98 -4.07 -57.91
CA LYS A 3 -24.91 -5.34 -57.18
C LYS A 3 -24.77 -5.06 -55.67
N ALA A 4 -25.72 -5.52 -54.86
CA ALA A 4 -25.59 -5.55 -53.42
C ALA A 4 -24.48 -6.54 -53.03
N LYS A 5 -23.50 -6.04 -52.27
CA LYS A 5 -22.44 -6.79 -51.62
C LYS A 5 -23.06 -7.60 -50.48
N PRO A 6 -22.77 -8.90 -50.30
CA PRO A 6 -23.33 -9.65 -49.19
C PRO A 6 -22.75 -9.09 -47.89
N GLU A 7 -23.65 -8.56 -47.07
CA GLU A 7 -23.41 -8.18 -45.69
C GLU A 7 -22.99 -9.45 -44.94
N LYS A 8 -21.78 -9.46 -44.38
CA LYS A 8 -21.30 -10.58 -43.58
C LYS A 8 -22.19 -10.63 -42.34
N GLU A 9 -23.08 -11.63 -42.28
CA GLU A 9 -23.80 -11.99 -41.05
C GLU A 9 -22.77 -12.18 -39.93
N GLU A 10 -22.78 -11.27 -38.96
CA GLU A 10 -22.01 -11.41 -37.73
C GLU A 10 -22.62 -12.56 -36.93
N VAL A 11 -21.99 -13.74 -37.05
CA VAL A 11 -22.51 -14.97 -36.45
C VAL A 11 -22.51 -14.80 -34.93
N ALA A 12 -23.69 -14.81 -34.31
CA ALA A 12 -23.80 -14.74 -32.85
C ALA A 12 -23.12 -15.97 -32.22
N VAL A 13 -22.13 -15.72 -31.36
CA VAL A 13 -21.35 -16.74 -30.65
C VAL A 13 -21.72 -16.73 -29.17
N VAL A 14 -22.04 -17.91 -28.63
CA VAL A 14 -22.38 -18.14 -27.21
C VAL A 14 -21.52 -19.30 -26.71
N GLY A 15 -20.86 -19.16 -25.56
CA GLY A 15 -19.93 -20.18 -25.06
C GLY A 15 -18.84 -20.63 -26.05
N GLY A 16 -18.45 -19.78 -27.01
CA GLY A 16 -17.51 -20.12 -28.09
C GLY A 16 -18.11 -20.93 -29.26
N LYS A 17 -19.41 -21.23 -29.24
CA LYS A 17 -20.14 -21.92 -30.31
C LYS A 17 -20.94 -20.93 -31.16
N PRO A 18 -20.81 -20.96 -32.50
CA PRO A 18 -21.67 -20.17 -33.38
C PRO A 18 -23.11 -20.69 -33.30
N LYS A 19 -24.07 -19.79 -33.54
CA LYS A 19 -25.47 -20.16 -33.69
C LYS A 19 -25.64 -21.23 -34.79
N PRO A 20 -26.29 -22.38 -34.51
CA PRO A 20 -26.56 -23.41 -35.51
C PRO A 20 -27.34 -22.84 -36.70
N ARG A 21 -26.93 -23.15 -37.92
CA ARG A 21 -27.67 -22.78 -39.15
C ARG A 21 -28.26 -24.03 -39.77
N GLN A 22 -29.46 -23.92 -40.35
CA GLN A 22 -30.16 -25.07 -40.91
C GLN A 22 -29.39 -25.74 -42.07
N GLU A 23 -28.60 -24.96 -42.79
CA GLU A 23 -27.69 -25.44 -43.85
C GLU A 23 -26.59 -26.39 -43.33
N ASP A 24 -26.23 -26.30 -42.05
CA ASP A 24 -25.23 -27.17 -41.43
C ASP A 24 -25.79 -28.59 -41.14
N PHE A 25 -27.11 -28.80 -41.29
CA PHE A 25 -27.83 -30.05 -40.97
C PHE A 25 -28.52 -30.67 -42.19
N GLN A 26 -27.87 -30.63 -43.36
CA GLN A 26 -28.35 -31.30 -44.56
C GLN A 26 -27.84 -32.74 -44.62
N LEU A 27 -28.77 -33.70 -44.80
CA LEU A 27 -28.44 -35.11 -45.02
C LEU A 27 -27.89 -35.29 -46.44
N LYS A 28 -26.93 -36.20 -46.59
CA LYS A 28 -26.44 -36.58 -47.92
C LYS A 28 -27.54 -37.29 -48.70
N GLU A 29 -27.48 -37.24 -50.02
CA GLU A 29 -28.43 -37.95 -50.88
C GLU A 29 -28.44 -39.47 -50.62
N GLU A 30 -27.29 -40.03 -50.23
CA GLU A 30 -27.12 -41.45 -49.86
C GLU A 30 -27.93 -41.85 -48.61
N ASP A 31 -28.22 -40.91 -47.71
CA ASP A 31 -28.95 -41.11 -46.45
C ASP A 31 -30.45 -40.75 -46.58
N GLY A 32 -30.95 -40.60 -47.81
CA GLY A 32 -32.35 -40.27 -48.10
C GLY A 32 -32.59 -38.81 -48.49
N GLY A 33 -31.57 -37.94 -48.42
CA GLY A 33 -31.64 -36.53 -48.79
C GLY A 33 -32.61 -35.67 -47.95
N GLY A 34 -32.38 -34.36 -47.91
CA GLY A 34 -33.23 -33.40 -47.20
C GLY A 34 -32.61 -32.90 -45.88
N SER A 35 -33.34 -32.07 -45.13
CA SER A 35 -32.85 -31.46 -43.89
C SER A 35 -33.10 -32.34 -42.67
N ASP A 36 -32.07 -32.57 -41.85
CA ASP A 36 -32.21 -33.15 -40.52
C ASP A 36 -32.76 -32.10 -39.54
N ILE A 37 -34.07 -31.91 -39.60
CA ILE A 37 -34.77 -30.92 -38.78
C ILE A 37 -34.62 -31.25 -37.29
N ALA A 38 -34.60 -32.54 -36.94
CA ALA A 38 -34.50 -32.98 -35.55
C ALA A 38 -33.15 -32.56 -34.94
N ALA A 39 -32.04 -32.90 -35.61
CA ALA A 39 -30.70 -32.51 -35.16
C ALA A 39 -30.52 -30.98 -35.14
N PHE A 40 -31.07 -30.25 -36.12
CA PHE A 40 -31.06 -28.79 -36.10
C PHE A 40 -31.83 -28.21 -34.91
N THR A 41 -33.01 -28.75 -34.60
CA THR A 41 -33.82 -28.27 -33.47
C THR A 41 -33.17 -28.54 -32.12
N GLU A 42 -32.53 -29.70 -31.97
CA GLU A 42 -31.77 -30.06 -30.76
C GLU A 42 -30.57 -29.13 -30.58
N ALA A 43 -29.75 -28.95 -31.62
CA ALA A 43 -28.60 -28.04 -31.57
C ALA A 43 -29.02 -26.59 -31.27
N LEU A 44 -30.13 -26.12 -31.86
CA LEU A 44 -30.66 -24.78 -31.60
C LEU A 44 -31.22 -24.65 -30.18
N ALA A 45 -31.78 -25.72 -29.61
CA ALA A 45 -32.24 -25.75 -28.22
C ALA A 45 -31.04 -25.68 -27.27
N ASP A 46 -30.02 -26.50 -27.47
CA ASP A 46 -28.78 -26.49 -26.67
C ASP A 46 -28.11 -25.11 -26.72
N TRP A 47 -27.97 -24.51 -27.91
CA TRP A 47 -27.39 -23.18 -28.07
C TRP A 47 -28.19 -22.11 -27.31
N LYS A 48 -29.53 -22.18 -27.33
CA LYS A 48 -30.39 -21.25 -26.56
C LYS A 48 -30.28 -21.47 -25.06
N VAL A 49 -30.10 -22.70 -24.60
CA VAL A 49 -29.87 -23.01 -23.18
C VAL A 49 -28.53 -22.41 -22.74
N ASP A 50 -27.47 -22.65 -23.50
CA ASP A 50 -26.15 -22.05 -23.27
C ASP A 50 -26.26 -20.51 -23.20
N GLN A 51 -27.03 -19.90 -24.11
CA GLN A 51 -27.24 -18.43 -24.12
C GLN A 51 -27.89 -17.94 -22.82
N ARG A 52 -28.91 -18.64 -22.35
CA ARG A 52 -29.63 -18.26 -21.13
C ARG A 52 -28.78 -18.47 -19.88
N LEU A 53 -27.92 -19.50 -19.86
CA LEU A 53 -26.99 -19.73 -18.77
C LEU A 53 -25.92 -18.64 -18.74
N ASP A 54 -25.32 -18.30 -19.88
CA ASP A 54 -24.35 -17.19 -19.98
C ASP A 54 -24.97 -15.85 -19.54
N GLU A 55 -26.19 -15.54 -19.99
CA GLU A 55 -26.93 -14.34 -19.57
C GLU A 55 -27.19 -14.33 -18.05
N ARG A 56 -27.58 -15.49 -17.50
CA ARG A 56 -27.86 -15.63 -16.06
C ARG A 56 -26.59 -15.45 -15.24
N ASP A 57 -25.50 -16.08 -15.65
CA ASP A 57 -24.23 -16.05 -14.93
C ASP A 57 -23.60 -14.66 -15.02
N ALA A 58 -23.66 -14.01 -16.18
CA ALA A 58 -23.27 -12.60 -16.32
C ALA A 58 -24.05 -11.69 -15.37
N LYS A 59 -25.39 -11.84 -15.31
CA LYS A 59 -26.25 -11.07 -14.40
C LYS A 59 -25.96 -11.39 -12.93
N ALA A 60 -25.68 -12.64 -12.60
CA ALA A 60 -25.33 -13.05 -11.25
C ALA A 60 -24.00 -12.44 -10.81
N THR A 61 -22.98 -12.47 -11.67
CA THR A 61 -21.67 -11.85 -11.41
C THR A 61 -21.81 -10.33 -11.26
N GLU A 62 -22.58 -9.66 -12.13
CA GLU A 62 -22.82 -8.22 -12.03
C GLU A 62 -23.54 -7.86 -10.71
N SER A 63 -24.58 -8.62 -10.35
CA SER A 63 -25.30 -8.41 -9.09
C SER A 63 -24.40 -8.61 -7.88
N GLN A 64 -23.55 -9.65 -7.88
CA GLN A 64 -22.60 -9.90 -6.78
C GLN A 64 -21.57 -8.78 -6.66
N ALA A 65 -20.97 -8.37 -7.77
CA ALA A 65 -20.01 -7.27 -7.79
C ALA A 65 -20.63 -5.94 -7.31
N GLN A 66 -21.89 -5.69 -7.67
CA GLN A 66 -22.61 -4.51 -7.18
C GLN A 66 -22.87 -4.58 -5.67
N THR A 67 -23.33 -5.71 -5.15
CA THR A 67 -23.55 -5.90 -3.72
C THR A 67 -22.26 -5.75 -2.92
N GLU A 68 -21.15 -6.33 -3.40
CA GLU A 68 -19.85 -6.21 -2.76
C GLU A 68 -19.32 -4.78 -2.78
N LYS A 69 -19.49 -4.06 -3.88
CA LYS A 69 -19.14 -2.63 -3.94
C LYS A 69 -19.99 -1.80 -2.98
N GLN A 70 -21.28 -2.09 -2.87
CA GLN A 70 -22.17 -1.41 -1.93
C GLN A 70 -21.77 -1.67 -0.47
N SER A 71 -21.43 -2.90 -0.11
CA SER A 71 -20.99 -3.22 1.25
C SER A 71 -19.65 -2.57 1.58
N GLN A 72 -18.68 -2.61 0.66
CA GLN A 72 -17.39 -1.92 0.83
C GLN A 72 -17.57 -0.42 1.02
N ASN A 73 -18.41 0.22 0.20
CA ASN A 73 -18.70 1.64 0.34
C ASN A 73 -19.36 1.97 1.67
N GLN A 74 -20.30 1.13 2.15
CA GLN A 74 -20.93 1.37 3.44
C GLN A 74 -19.92 1.29 4.58
N VAL A 75 -19.06 0.26 4.58
CA VAL A 75 -17.99 0.11 5.58
C VAL A 75 -17.01 1.29 5.52
N PHE A 76 -16.67 1.76 4.31
CA PHE A 76 -15.83 2.94 4.14
C PHE A 76 -16.46 4.18 4.78
N LEU A 77 -17.74 4.46 4.49
CA LEU A 77 -18.47 5.61 5.04
C LEU A 77 -18.57 5.57 6.57
N GLU A 78 -18.79 4.38 7.15
CA GLU A 78 -18.83 4.20 8.61
C GLU A 78 -17.46 4.52 9.25
N ARG A 79 -16.37 4.06 8.63
CA ARG A 79 -15.00 4.38 9.09
C ARG A 79 -14.64 5.85 8.88
N GLU A 80 -15.07 6.42 7.76
CA GLU A 80 -14.86 7.82 7.42
C GLU A 80 -15.53 8.73 8.44
N ALA A 81 -16.79 8.46 8.80
CA ALA A 81 -17.49 9.21 9.84
C ALA A 81 -16.74 9.15 11.18
N ALA A 82 -16.30 7.96 11.62
CA ALA A 82 -15.56 7.80 12.85
C ALA A 82 -14.20 8.53 12.83
N PHE A 83 -13.51 8.54 11.69
CA PHE A 83 -12.24 9.24 11.53
C PHE A 83 -12.43 10.76 11.49
N ALA A 84 -13.42 11.25 10.75
CA ALA A 84 -13.75 12.67 10.64
C ALA A 84 -14.16 13.28 12.00
N GLU A 85 -14.84 12.52 12.87
CA GLU A 85 -15.15 12.98 14.23
C GLU A 85 -13.90 13.24 15.08
N ALA A 86 -12.78 12.57 14.80
CA ALA A 86 -11.51 12.75 15.50
C ALA A 86 -10.58 13.76 14.80
N HIS A 87 -10.90 14.17 13.57
CA HIS A 87 -10.05 14.99 12.70
C HIS A 87 -10.87 16.10 12.05
N ASP A 88 -10.90 17.28 12.70
CA ASP A 88 -11.66 18.45 12.24
C ASP A 88 -11.26 18.93 10.83
N ASP A 89 -10.02 18.69 10.41
CA ASP A 89 -9.47 19.07 9.10
C ASP A 89 -9.59 17.95 8.04
N TYR A 90 -10.27 16.84 8.37
CA TYR A 90 -10.37 15.69 7.48
C TYR A 90 -10.98 16.04 6.14
N GLU A 91 -12.10 16.77 6.12
CA GLU A 91 -12.84 17.10 4.89
C GLU A 91 -11.95 17.88 3.91
N ASP A 92 -11.21 18.88 4.40
CA ASP A 92 -10.28 19.67 3.59
C ASP A 92 -9.16 18.81 2.97
N MET A 93 -8.59 17.90 3.77
CA MET A 93 -7.51 17.01 3.30
C MET A 93 -8.04 15.96 2.32
N ALA A 94 -9.20 15.38 2.59
CA ALA A 94 -9.87 14.44 1.73
C ALA A 94 -10.19 15.08 0.37
N ASP A 95 -10.73 16.30 0.36
CA ASP A 95 -11.03 17.06 -0.86
C ASP A 95 -9.77 17.38 -1.66
N ALA A 96 -8.66 17.73 -1.00
CA ALA A 96 -7.39 17.98 -1.68
C ALA A 96 -6.88 16.71 -2.41
N ALA A 97 -6.96 15.55 -1.75
CA ALA A 97 -6.58 14.27 -2.32
C ALA A 97 -7.52 13.84 -3.46
N LEU A 98 -8.84 13.91 -3.25
CA LEU A 98 -9.85 13.57 -4.25
C LEU A 98 -9.79 14.50 -5.45
N GLY A 99 -9.55 15.79 -5.24
CA GLY A 99 -9.34 16.78 -6.30
C GLY A 99 -8.15 16.40 -7.18
N THR A 100 -7.04 15.98 -6.57
CA THR A 100 -5.86 15.50 -7.30
C THR A 100 -6.17 14.22 -8.08
N LEU A 101 -6.82 13.23 -7.45
CA LEU A 101 -7.19 11.98 -8.14
C LEU A 101 -8.18 12.22 -9.29
N GLY A 102 -9.17 13.11 -9.10
CA GLY A 102 -10.21 13.42 -10.07
C GLY A 102 -9.70 14.19 -11.30
N GLN A 103 -8.62 14.97 -11.15
CA GLN A 103 -7.96 15.63 -12.29
C GLN A 103 -7.27 14.62 -13.22
N LEU A 104 -6.89 13.44 -12.72
CA LEU A 104 -6.23 12.42 -13.51
C LEU A 104 -7.22 11.44 -14.13
N LYS A 105 -7.48 11.59 -15.43
CA LYS A 105 -8.19 10.58 -16.24
C LYS A 105 -7.25 9.46 -16.70
N SER A 106 -6.58 8.81 -15.76
CA SER A 106 -5.61 7.73 -16.00
C SER A 106 -6.13 6.39 -15.46
N PRO A 107 -5.83 5.24 -16.11
CA PRO A 107 -6.07 3.92 -15.53
C PRO A 107 -5.44 3.75 -14.14
N THR A 108 -4.31 4.42 -13.87
CA THR A 108 -3.68 4.43 -12.55
C THR A 108 -4.59 5.07 -11.50
N ALA A 109 -5.27 6.18 -11.83
CA ALA A 109 -6.16 6.85 -10.89
C ALA A 109 -7.36 5.96 -10.52
N ALA A 110 -7.97 5.28 -11.49
CA ALA A 110 -9.06 4.34 -11.23
C ALA A 110 -8.64 3.18 -10.31
N GLN A 111 -7.44 2.63 -10.50
CA GLN A 111 -6.90 1.57 -9.65
C GLN A 111 -6.57 2.07 -8.23
N LEU A 112 -6.06 3.31 -8.11
CA LEU A 112 -5.80 3.93 -6.81
C LEU A 112 -7.10 4.17 -6.03
N SER A 113 -8.14 4.71 -6.67
CA SER A 113 -9.44 4.92 -6.02
C SER A 113 -10.07 3.60 -5.56
N GLY A 114 -9.96 2.54 -6.36
CA GLY A 114 -10.43 1.21 -5.96
C GLY A 114 -9.65 0.64 -4.76
N ALA A 115 -8.32 0.78 -4.76
CA ALA A 115 -7.48 0.33 -3.66
C ALA A 115 -7.74 1.12 -2.37
N LEU A 116 -7.99 2.43 -2.47
CA LEU A 116 -8.37 3.29 -1.34
C LEU A 116 -9.69 2.83 -0.71
N ALA A 117 -10.72 2.62 -1.53
CA ALA A 117 -12.04 2.17 -1.06
C ALA A 117 -12.01 0.77 -0.43
N ALA A 118 -11.14 -0.12 -0.93
CA ALA A 118 -10.97 -1.47 -0.40
C ALA A 118 -10.08 -1.55 0.85
N SER A 119 -9.31 -0.49 1.16
CA SER A 119 -8.36 -0.47 2.28
C SER A 119 -9.07 -0.42 3.63
N GLU A 120 -8.53 -1.10 4.64
CA GLU A 120 -9.06 -1.03 6.01
C GLU A 120 -8.88 0.37 6.61
N GLN A 121 -7.69 0.95 6.42
CA GLN A 121 -7.32 2.32 6.78
C GLN A 121 -7.67 3.32 5.67
N GLY A 122 -8.80 3.12 4.96
CA GLY A 122 -9.21 3.97 3.83
C GLY A 122 -9.23 5.47 4.15
N PRO A 123 -9.95 5.92 5.20
CA PRO A 123 -10.02 7.34 5.59
C PRO A 123 -8.66 7.91 6.02
N GLU A 124 -7.89 7.19 6.84
CA GLU A 124 -6.54 7.60 7.24
C GLU A 124 -5.59 7.74 6.04
N LEU A 125 -5.67 6.80 5.10
CA LEU A 125 -4.88 6.86 3.88
C LEU A 125 -5.29 8.05 3.02
N LEU A 126 -6.60 8.31 2.89
CA LEU A 126 -7.11 9.47 2.15
C LEU A 126 -6.62 10.78 2.78
N TYR A 127 -6.71 10.88 4.10
CA TYR A 127 -6.20 11.99 4.88
C TYR A 127 -4.70 12.21 4.68
N TYR A 128 -3.90 11.14 4.78
CA TYR A 128 -2.45 11.19 4.54
C TYR A 128 -2.11 11.69 3.14
N LEU A 129 -2.82 11.20 2.12
CA LEU A 129 -2.61 11.65 0.74
C LEU A 129 -2.98 13.13 0.54
N GLY A 130 -3.94 13.65 1.32
CA GLY A 130 -4.30 15.06 1.35
C GLY A 130 -3.21 15.94 1.96
N GLN A 131 -2.59 15.45 3.03
CA GLN A 131 -1.44 16.12 3.67
C GLN A 131 -0.16 16.06 2.82
N HIS A 132 -0.05 15.08 1.93
CA HIS A 132 1.12 14.82 1.09
C HIS A 132 0.78 14.84 -0.42
N PRO A 133 0.37 16.01 -0.97
CA PRO A 133 -0.06 16.11 -2.37
C PRO A 133 1.09 15.85 -3.36
N ASP A 134 2.34 16.14 -2.99
CA ASP A 134 3.54 15.85 -3.78
C ASP A 134 3.78 14.33 -3.90
N GLU A 135 3.55 13.59 -2.82
CA GLU A 135 3.63 12.13 -2.85
C GLU A 135 2.51 11.53 -3.69
N LEU A 136 1.27 12.02 -3.54
CA LEU A 136 0.15 11.60 -4.37
C LEU A 136 0.42 11.83 -5.87
N GLN A 137 0.99 13.00 -6.23
CA GLN A 137 1.42 13.28 -7.61
C GLN A 137 2.54 12.36 -8.09
N ARG A 138 3.45 11.92 -7.22
CA ARG A 138 4.48 10.93 -7.56
C ARG A 138 3.85 9.57 -7.82
N ILE A 139 2.97 9.09 -6.94
CA ILE A 139 2.33 7.77 -7.00
C ILE A 139 1.46 7.65 -8.25
N THR A 140 0.70 8.69 -8.58
CA THR A 140 -0.17 8.73 -9.76
C THR A 140 0.56 8.66 -11.10
N LYS A 141 1.85 9.04 -11.14
CA LYS A 141 2.73 8.90 -12.31
C LYS A 141 3.31 7.50 -12.47
N LEU A 142 3.16 6.63 -11.47
CA LEU A 142 3.62 5.24 -11.54
C LEU A 142 2.69 4.40 -12.42
N LYS A 143 3.18 3.21 -12.80
CA LYS A 143 2.32 2.17 -13.39
C LYS A 143 1.29 1.71 -12.36
N PRO A 144 0.07 1.31 -12.76
CA PRO A 144 -1.01 1.00 -11.83
C PRO A 144 -0.62 0.04 -10.69
N GLN A 145 0.08 -1.06 -11.01
CA GLN A 145 0.54 -2.02 -10.00
C GLN A 145 1.54 -1.41 -9.00
N ALA A 146 2.48 -0.61 -9.49
CA ALA A 146 3.46 0.06 -8.63
C ALA A 146 2.82 1.15 -7.76
N ALA A 147 1.78 1.80 -8.27
CA ALA A 147 1.01 2.79 -7.52
C ALA A 147 0.27 2.14 -6.34
N VAL A 148 -0.42 1.02 -6.58
CA VAL A 148 -1.11 0.26 -5.52
C VAL A 148 -0.12 -0.29 -4.48
N MET A 149 1.05 -0.81 -4.91
CA MET A 149 2.10 -1.24 -3.98
C MET A 149 2.62 -0.08 -3.12
N SER A 150 2.71 1.13 -3.68
CA SER A 150 3.12 2.32 -2.92
C SER A 150 2.09 2.69 -1.85
N LEU A 151 0.78 2.64 -2.18
CA LEU A 151 -0.28 2.81 -1.18
C LEU A 151 -0.17 1.78 -0.05
N GLY A 152 0.06 0.51 -0.37
CA GLY A 152 0.23 -0.54 0.65
C GLY A 152 1.42 -0.26 1.60
N GLY A 153 2.50 0.34 1.08
CA GLY A 153 3.62 0.79 1.90
C GLY A 153 3.25 1.91 2.88
N ILE A 154 2.43 2.87 2.44
CA ILE A 154 1.89 3.94 3.28
C ILE A 154 0.96 3.36 4.35
N VAL A 155 0.04 2.48 3.97
CA VAL A 155 -0.86 1.80 4.93
C VAL A 155 -0.06 1.05 6.01
N ALA A 156 0.99 0.33 5.62
CA ALA A 156 1.86 -0.35 6.58
C ALA A 156 2.65 0.64 7.48
N GLN A 157 2.92 1.86 7.02
CA GLN A 157 3.51 2.91 7.84
C GLN A 157 2.50 3.51 8.82
N LEU A 158 1.26 3.74 8.37
CA LEU A 158 0.16 4.22 9.21
C LEU A 158 -0.12 3.22 10.34
N ALA A 159 -0.30 1.94 10.02
CA ALA A 159 -0.54 0.89 11.00
C ALA A 159 0.57 0.79 12.08
N ARG A 160 1.84 0.93 11.70
CA ARG A 160 2.97 0.94 12.66
C ARG A 160 2.98 2.19 13.55
N THR A 161 2.43 3.30 13.07
CA THR A 161 2.35 4.54 13.85
C THR A 161 1.24 4.44 14.89
N GLU A 162 0.11 3.83 14.54
CA GLU A 162 -0.97 3.53 15.48
C GLU A 162 -0.52 2.56 16.60
N GLU A 163 0.23 1.52 16.26
CA GLU A 163 0.76 0.56 17.24
C GLU A 163 1.68 1.25 18.26
N LYS A 164 2.54 2.17 17.80
CA LYS A 164 3.40 2.96 18.70
C LYS A 164 2.59 3.92 19.56
N GLY A 165 1.52 4.52 19.05
CA GLY A 165 0.61 5.36 19.83
C GLY A 165 -0.06 4.58 20.96
N LYS A 166 -0.61 3.39 20.65
CA LYS A 166 -1.21 2.48 21.66
C LYS A 166 -0.19 1.94 22.67
N GLU A 167 1.03 1.66 22.23
CA GLU A 167 2.10 1.21 23.12
C GLU A 167 2.54 2.32 24.09
N VAL A 168 2.49 3.59 23.68
CA VAL A 168 2.75 4.74 24.56
C VAL A 168 1.61 4.98 25.56
N GLU A 169 0.35 4.76 25.19
CA GLU A 169 -0.80 4.92 26.10
C GLU A 169 -0.92 3.80 27.13
N THR A 170 -0.46 2.59 26.81
CA THR A 170 -0.49 1.43 27.74
C THR A 170 0.74 1.32 28.62
N GLN A 171 1.82 2.04 28.30
CA GLN A 171 2.94 2.23 29.21
C GLN A 171 2.65 3.41 30.14
N THR A 172 1.90 3.16 31.21
CA THR A 172 2.23 3.89 32.45
C THR A 172 3.73 3.66 32.62
N PRO A 173 4.60 4.69 32.64
CA PRO A 173 6.02 4.44 32.78
C PRO A 173 6.15 3.64 34.07
N LEU A 174 6.59 2.38 33.97
CA LEU A 174 7.17 1.71 35.11
C LEU A 174 8.41 2.56 35.40
N VAL A 175 8.22 3.57 36.24
CA VAL A 175 9.29 4.24 36.95
C VAL A 175 9.89 3.13 37.78
N SER A 176 10.81 2.40 37.16
CA SER A 176 11.65 1.45 37.83
C SER A 176 12.25 2.23 38.99
N GLY A 177 11.95 1.84 40.22
CA GLY A 177 12.54 2.37 41.44
C GLY A 177 14.03 2.04 41.56
N ALA A 178 14.74 1.94 40.44
CA ALA A 178 16.16 1.85 40.38
C ALA A 178 16.73 3.20 40.83
N PRO A 179 17.61 3.20 41.84
CA PRO A 179 18.33 4.41 42.20
C PRO A 179 19.11 4.94 40.98
N PRO A 180 19.23 6.27 40.84
CA PRO A 180 19.90 6.89 39.70
C PRO A 180 21.32 6.32 39.52
N PRO A 181 21.78 6.16 38.27
CA PRO A 181 23.11 5.63 37.99
C PRO A 181 24.18 6.49 38.68
N ALA A 182 25.19 5.84 39.27
CA ALA A 182 26.27 6.53 39.96
C ALA A 182 26.89 7.60 39.06
N THR A 183 27.08 8.81 39.62
CA THR A 183 27.68 9.92 38.87
C THR A 183 29.09 9.54 38.42
N PRO A 184 29.47 9.81 37.15
CA PRO A 184 30.83 9.57 36.69
C PRO A 184 31.80 10.39 37.53
N ILE A 185 32.82 9.72 38.09
CA ILE A 185 33.88 10.38 38.83
C ILE A 185 34.59 11.34 37.86
N LYS A 186 34.33 12.64 38.00
CA LYS A 186 35.10 13.67 37.30
C LYS A 186 36.54 13.58 37.82
N LYS A 187 37.47 13.17 36.96
CA LYS A 187 38.91 13.31 37.24
C LYS A 187 39.15 14.79 37.60
N PRO A 188 39.77 15.10 38.74
CA PRO A 188 40.07 16.49 39.07
C PRO A 188 40.94 17.08 37.95
N ALA A 189 40.50 18.21 37.41
CA ALA A 189 41.26 19.02 36.47
C ALA A 189 42.44 19.65 37.23
N GLY A 190 43.49 18.86 37.40
CA GLY A 190 44.63 19.17 38.25
C GLY A 190 45.44 17.90 38.46
N GLY A 191 46.09 17.44 37.40
CA GLY A 191 47.01 16.30 37.47
C GLY A 191 48.02 16.51 38.61
N ARG A 192 48.31 15.43 39.34
CA ARG A 192 49.34 15.37 40.39
C ARG A 192 50.63 15.93 39.78
N LYS A 193 51.15 17.04 40.33
CA LYS A 193 52.41 17.63 39.83
C LYS A 193 53.51 16.58 40.02
N ALA A 194 54.18 16.22 38.92
CA ALA A 194 55.25 15.23 38.94
C ALA A 194 56.33 15.64 39.94
N SER A 195 56.76 14.70 40.77
CA SER A 195 57.75 14.92 41.82
C SER A 195 58.96 14.02 41.56
N PRO A 196 60.19 14.57 41.55
CA PRO A 196 61.41 13.77 41.39
C PRO A 196 61.63 12.72 42.50
N SER A 197 60.86 12.78 43.58
CA SER A 197 60.95 11.86 44.74
C SER A 197 59.87 10.76 44.72
N ASP A 198 58.97 10.77 43.73
CA ASP A 198 57.89 9.79 43.60
C ASP A 198 58.19 8.87 42.40
N PRO A 199 58.53 7.58 42.64
CA PRO A 199 58.93 6.65 41.57
C PRO A 199 57.82 6.43 40.54
N ALA A 200 56.55 6.65 40.89
CA ALA A 200 55.43 6.53 39.97
C ALA A 200 55.34 7.68 38.95
N THR A 201 56.02 8.80 39.19
CA THR A 201 56.04 9.97 38.28
C THR A 201 57.42 10.28 37.70
N ALA A 202 58.46 9.61 38.17
CA ALA A 202 59.84 9.82 37.73
C ALA A 202 60.16 9.11 36.40
N ASP A 203 59.58 7.93 36.15
CA ASP A 203 59.87 7.11 34.95
C ASP A 203 59.44 7.76 33.62
N GLY A 204 58.54 8.75 33.66
CA GLY A 204 58.04 9.45 32.47
C GLY A 204 58.64 10.85 32.26
N MET A 205 59.59 11.28 33.09
CA MET A 205 60.17 12.62 33.04
C MET A 205 61.50 12.61 32.29
N SER A 206 61.74 13.61 31.43
CA SER A 206 63.03 13.76 30.76
C SER A 206 64.13 14.16 31.77
N ASP A 207 65.38 13.79 31.49
CA ASP A 207 66.53 14.10 32.35
C ASP A 207 66.66 15.62 32.63
N GLU A 208 66.38 16.47 31.62
CA GLU A 208 66.39 17.93 31.77
C GLU A 208 65.28 18.43 32.72
N ASP A 209 64.09 17.86 32.62
CA ASP A 209 62.95 18.24 33.45
C ASP A 209 63.15 17.76 34.90
N TRP A 210 63.78 16.59 35.08
CA TRP A 210 64.16 16.07 36.40
C TRP A 210 65.18 16.99 37.08
N LEU A 211 66.22 17.44 36.36
CA LEU A 211 67.24 18.36 36.88
C LEU A 211 66.64 19.71 37.27
N LYS A 212 65.73 20.28 36.46
CA LYS A 212 65.03 21.53 36.79
C LYS A 212 64.17 21.38 38.05
N ALA A 213 63.38 20.32 38.14
CA ALA A 213 62.53 20.05 39.30
C ALA A 213 63.37 19.78 40.57
N ARG A 214 64.49 19.07 40.44
CA ARG A 214 65.43 18.81 41.54
C ARG A 214 66.13 20.09 42.02
N ASN A 215 66.60 20.93 41.11
CA ASN A 215 67.23 22.21 41.45
C ASN A 215 66.25 23.18 42.13
N ALA A 216 64.99 23.22 41.68
CA ALA A 216 63.93 23.97 42.35
C ALA A 216 63.69 23.48 43.79
N GLN A 217 63.73 22.16 44.02
CA GLN A 217 63.57 21.56 45.34
C GLN A 217 64.76 21.84 46.28
N VAL A 218 65.99 21.90 45.77
CA VAL A 218 67.16 22.25 46.58
C VAL A 218 67.13 23.73 46.97
N ARG A 219 66.74 24.60 46.04
CA ARG A 219 66.60 26.05 46.29
C ARG A 219 65.48 26.40 47.27
N SER A 220 64.42 25.59 47.35
CA SER A 220 63.35 25.79 48.33
C SER A 220 63.69 25.26 49.73
N ARG A 221 64.83 24.59 49.89
CA ARG A 221 65.33 24.04 51.17
C ARG A 221 66.55 24.77 51.72
N ALA A 222 67.09 25.75 51.00
CA ALA A 222 68.14 26.67 51.45
C ALA A 222 67.50 27.97 51.94
#